data_AF-A0A842U702-F1
#
_entry.id   AF-A0A842U702-F1
#
_cell.length_a   1.000
_cell.length_b   1.000
_cell.length_c   1.000
_cell.angle_alpha   90.00
_cell.angle_beta   90.00
_cell.angle_gamma   90.00
#
_symmetry.space_group_name_H-M   'P 1'
#
loop_
_entity.id
_entity.type
_entity.pdbx_description
1 polymer ?
#
loop_
_entity_poly.entity_id
_entity_poly.type
_entity_poly.pdbx_seq_one_letter_code
_entity_poly.pdbx_strand_id
1 'polypeptide(L)'
;MAKKAKETCPYCGREFVYLSRHKCKVKERMESVEDESTQKERRQERVEERKKELTRTLNKDEKQILEIIDRNEDILFEDLRKLVAIERNKLDEMIDLLALRGRIKV
;
A
#
# COMPACT_ATOMS: atom_id res chain seq x y z
N MET A 1 -26.93 48.93 -27.62
CA MET A 1 -26.22 48.05 -26.67
C MET A 1 -26.20 46.64 -27.26
N ALA A 2 -25.03 46.12 -27.66
CA ALA A 2 -24.93 44.79 -28.27
C ALA A 2 -25.20 43.71 -27.20
N LYS A 3 -26.22 42.87 -27.44
CA LYS A 3 -26.55 41.72 -26.59
C LYS A 3 -25.38 40.74 -26.68
N LYS A 4 -24.60 40.59 -25.61
CA LYS A 4 -23.51 39.59 -25.56
C LYS A 4 -24.12 38.19 -25.70
N ALA A 5 -23.57 37.38 -26.60
CA ALA A 5 -23.99 35.99 -26.77
C ALA A 5 -23.74 35.23 -25.47
N LYS A 6 -24.72 34.41 -25.05
CA LYS A 6 -24.56 33.52 -23.91
C LYS A 6 -24.03 32.18 -24.43
N GLU A 7 -23.00 31.67 -23.77
CA GLU A 7 -22.40 30.37 -23.99
C GLU A 7 -22.91 29.37 -22.94
N THR A 8 -23.14 28.12 -23.33
CA THR A 8 -23.64 27.08 -22.42
C THR A 8 -22.49 26.19 -21.95
N CYS A 9 -22.41 25.92 -20.63
CA CYS A 9 -21.42 25.00 -20.10
C CYS A 9 -21.75 23.54 -20.47
N PRO A 10 -20.83 22.77 -21.09
CA PRO A 10 -21.09 21.39 -21.51
C PRO A 10 -21.23 20.41 -20.34
N TYR A 11 -20.77 20.78 -19.13
CA TYR A 11 -20.81 19.90 -17.95
C TYR A 11 -22.04 20.12 -17.06
N CYS A 12 -22.53 21.36 -16.93
CA CYS A 12 -23.65 21.67 -16.04
C CYS A 12 -24.88 22.29 -16.75
N GLY A 13 -24.80 22.52 -18.06
CA GLY A 13 -25.92 23.01 -18.88
C GLY A 13 -26.35 24.46 -18.61
N ARG A 14 -25.64 25.21 -17.75
CA ARG A 14 -25.97 26.61 -17.42
C ARG A 14 -25.41 27.57 -18.45
N GLU A 15 -26.14 28.65 -18.71
CA GLU A 15 -25.77 29.72 -19.64
C GLU A 15 -24.94 30.82 -18.95
N PHE A 16 -23.86 31.25 -19.59
CA PHE A 16 -22.97 32.30 -19.10
C PHE A 16 -22.61 33.26 -20.23
N VAL A 17 -22.40 34.54 -19.88
CA VAL A 17 -21.93 35.54 -20.85
C VAL A 17 -20.45 35.33 -21.20
N TYR A 18 -19.69 34.72 -20.29
CA TYR A 18 -18.29 34.35 -20.48
C TYR A 18 -18.06 32.98 -19.86
N LEU A 19 -17.97 31.94 -20.69
CA LEU A 19 -17.76 30.58 -20.19
C LEU A 19 -16.42 30.43 -19.45
N SER A 20 -15.41 31.21 -19.83
CA SER A 20 -14.08 31.24 -19.21
C SER A 20 -14.07 31.62 -17.72
N ARG A 21 -15.12 32.28 -17.21
CA ARG A 21 -15.26 32.64 -15.78
C ARG A 21 -16.09 31.63 -14.99
N HIS A 22 -16.68 30.65 -15.65
CA HIS A 22 -17.52 29.65 -14.99
C HIS A 22 -16.67 28.55 -14.35
N LYS A 23 -16.61 28.54 -13.02
CA LYS A 23 -16.07 27.41 -12.25
C LYS A 23 -17.12 26.32 -12.13
N CYS A 24 -17.04 25.32 -12.99
CA CYS A 24 -18.01 24.23 -13.02
C CYS A 24 -17.70 23.16 -11.98
N LYS A 25 -18.45 23.16 -10.87
CA LYS A 25 -18.35 22.14 -9.81
C LYS A 25 -18.61 20.70 -10.28
N VAL A 26 -19.23 20.52 -11.46
CA VAL A 26 -19.45 19.18 -12.06
C VAL A 26 -18.19 18.72 -12.76
N LYS A 27 -17.53 19.60 -13.52
CA LYS A 27 -16.23 19.33 -14.16
C LYS A 27 -15.17 19.01 -13.11
N GLU A 28 -15.05 19.86 -12.08
CA GLU A 28 -14.08 19.65 -10.98
C GLU A 28 -14.27 18.30 -10.27
N ARG A 29 -15.52 17.85 -10.09
CA ARG A 29 -15.82 16.55 -9.48
C ARG A 29 -15.48 15.38 -10.39
N MET A 30 -15.70 15.48 -11.70
CA MET A 30 -15.34 14.42 -12.64
C MET A 30 -13.81 14.23 -12.71
N GLU A 31 -13.07 15.34 -12.82
CA GLU A 31 -11.59 15.30 -12.86
C GLU A 31 -11.00 14.77 -11.54
N SER A 32 -11.63 15.08 -10.40
CA SER A 32 -11.16 14.58 -9.09
C SER A 32 -11.35 13.07 -8.87
N VAL A 33 -12.35 12.46 -9.53
CA VAL A 33 -12.64 11.02 -9.37
C VAL A 33 -11.56 10.15 -10.04
N GLU A 34 -10.97 10.63 -11.15
CA GLU A 34 -9.88 9.92 -11.84
C GLU A 34 -8.62 9.80 -10.95
N ASP A 35 -8.30 10.84 -10.19
CA ASP A 35 -7.22 10.83 -9.19
C ASP A 35 -7.48 9.83 -8.06
N GLU A 36 -8.72 9.72 -7.56
CA GLU A 36 -9.07 8.76 -6.51
C GLU A 36 -8.95 7.30 -6.96
N SER A 37 -9.26 6.99 -8.22
CA SER A 37 -9.03 5.65 -8.78
C SER A 37 -7.55 5.27 -8.77
N THR A 38 -6.66 6.15 -9.22
CA THR A 38 -5.23 5.86 -9.27
C THR A 38 -4.62 5.65 -7.87
N GLN A 39 -5.12 6.36 -6.86
CA GLN A 39 -4.68 6.13 -5.48
C GLN A 39 -5.15 4.79 -4.91
N LYS A 40 -6.37 4.36 -5.25
CA LYS A 40 -6.89 3.04 -4.86
C LYS A 40 -6.11 1.91 -5.51
N GLU A 41 -5.79 2.02 -6.80
CA GLU A 41 -4.99 1.04 -7.53
C GLU A 41 -3.58 0.90 -6.92
N ARG A 42 -2.89 2.02 -6.65
CA ARG A 42 -1.58 2.01 -5.97
C ARG A 42 -1.64 1.44 -4.55
N ARG A 43 -2.78 1.57 -3.88
CA ARG A 43 -2.98 0.96 -2.56
C ARG A 43 -3.22 -0.54 -2.67
N GLN A 44 -3.99 -0.98 -3.66
CA GLN A 44 -4.20 -2.41 -3.93
C GLN A 44 -2.90 -3.09 -4.33
N GLU A 45 -2.09 -2.49 -5.22
CA GLU A 45 -0.78 -3.01 -5.63
C GLU A 45 0.13 -3.25 -4.42
N ARG A 46 0.27 -2.25 -3.52
CA ARG A 46 1.04 -2.40 -2.28
C ARG A 46 0.51 -3.50 -1.36
N VAL A 47 -0.81 -3.71 -1.30
CA VAL A 47 -1.42 -4.77 -0.50
C VAL A 47 -1.15 -6.14 -1.12
N GLU A 48 -1.20 -6.26 -2.45
CA GLU A 48 -0.91 -7.49 -3.16
C GLU A 48 0.57 -7.90 -3.08
N GLU A 49 1.50 -6.95 -3.16
CA GLU A 49 2.92 -7.21 -2.94
C GLU A 49 3.18 -7.76 -1.53
N ARG A 50 2.63 -7.11 -0.49
CA ARG A 50 2.73 -7.61 0.89
C ARG A 50 2.10 -8.99 1.06
N LYS A 51 0.97 -9.27 0.38
CA LYS A 51 0.35 -10.61 0.41
C LYS A 51 1.21 -11.67 -0.26
N LYS A 52 1.88 -11.34 -1.38
CA LYS A 52 2.83 -12.26 -2.05
C LYS A 52 4.01 -12.58 -1.14
N GLU A 53 4.53 -11.59 -0.43
CA GLU A 53 5.61 -11.79 0.54
C GLU A 53 5.18 -12.69 1.71
N LEU A 54 3.94 -12.55 2.19
CA LEU A 54 3.41 -13.37 3.30
C LEU A 54 3.04 -14.80 2.88
N THR A 55 2.63 -14.99 1.62
CA THR A 55 2.21 -16.30 1.08
C THR A 55 3.38 -17.11 0.52
N ARG A 56 4.56 -16.51 0.36
CA ARG A 56 5.75 -17.21 -0.13
C ARG A 56 6.11 -18.40 0.76
N THR A 57 6.67 -19.43 0.11
CA THR A 57 7.24 -20.57 0.82
C THR A 57 8.44 -20.12 1.64
N LEU A 58 8.54 -20.58 2.89
CA LEU A 58 9.68 -20.26 3.74
C LEU A 58 10.97 -20.83 3.12
N ASN A 59 12.00 -20.00 3.10
CA ASN A 59 13.35 -20.41 2.73
C ASN A 59 13.92 -21.41 3.76
N LYS A 60 15.00 -22.11 3.40
CA LYS A 60 15.65 -23.10 4.29
C LYS A 60 16.03 -22.47 5.64
N ASP A 61 16.57 -21.26 5.60
CA ASP A 61 17.01 -20.52 6.79
C ASP A 61 15.83 -20.09 7.67
N GLU A 62 14.75 -19.58 7.06
CA GLU A 62 13.51 -19.21 7.78
C GLU A 62 12.85 -20.44 8.45
N LYS A 63 12.91 -21.61 7.81
CA LYS A 63 12.41 -22.86 8.41
C LYS A 63 13.28 -23.31 9.58
N GLN A 64 14.60 -23.25 9.45
CA GLN A 64 15.52 -23.59 10.53
C GLN A 64 15.32 -22.68 11.74
N ILE A 65 15.16 -21.38 11.52
CA ILE A 65 14.85 -20.41 12.58
C ILE A 65 13.52 -20.76 13.24
N LEU A 66 12.47 -21.02 12.45
CA LEU A 66 11.17 -21.41 12.98
C LEU A 66 11.28 -22.67 13.87
N GLU A 67 12.00 -23.70 13.40
CA GLU A 67 12.21 -24.93 14.17
C GLU A 67 13.05 -24.72 15.44
N ILE A 68 13.94 -23.73 15.47
CA ILE A 68 14.73 -23.37 16.65
C ILE A 68 13.85 -22.63 17.66
N ILE A 69 13.00 -21.72 17.19
CA ILE A 69 12.07 -20.95 18.02
C ILE A 69 10.99 -21.87 18.60
N ASP A 70 10.36 -22.71 17.78
CA ASP A 70 9.38 -23.70 18.23
C ASP A 70 9.99 -24.68 19.25
N ARG A 71 11.29 -25.00 19.14
CA ARG A 71 11.96 -25.91 20.08
C ARG A 71 12.35 -25.28 21.41
N ASN A 72 12.56 -23.97 21.46
CA ASN A 72 13.12 -23.34 22.64
C ASN A 72 12.19 -22.29 23.28
N GLU A 73 11.00 -22.05 22.72
CA GLU A 73 9.88 -21.18 23.14
C GLU A 73 10.25 -19.72 23.51
N ASP A 74 11.29 -19.51 24.32
CA ASP A 74 11.86 -18.23 24.75
C ASP A 74 13.37 -18.19 24.46
N ILE A 75 13.74 -17.89 23.22
CA ILE A 75 15.15 -17.59 22.87
C ILE A 75 15.34 -16.08 22.75
N LEU A 76 16.39 -15.58 23.40
CA LEU A 76 16.90 -14.24 23.18
C LEU A 76 17.50 -14.11 21.77
N PHE A 77 17.24 -12.99 21.11
CA PHE A 77 17.73 -12.69 19.77
C PHE A 77 19.25 -12.91 19.60
N GLU A 78 20.04 -12.61 20.65
CA GLU A 78 21.49 -12.82 20.63
C GLU A 78 21.88 -14.30 20.59
N ASP A 79 21.13 -15.16 21.26
CA ASP A 79 21.41 -16.60 21.29
C ASP A 79 20.94 -17.27 20.00
N LEU A 80 19.83 -16.79 19.44
CA LEU A 80 19.40 -17.22 18.10
C LEU A 80 20.44 -16.86 17.04
N ARG A 81 21.03 -15.66 17.14
CA ARG A 81 22.12 -15.23 16.26
C ARG A 81 23.36 -16.10 16.38
N LYS A 82 23.74 -16.53 17.58
CA LYS A 82 24.88 -17.44 17.81
C LYS A 82 24.63 -18.82 17.19
N LEU A 83 23.39 -19.31 17.23
CA LEU A 83 23.02 -20.62 16.71
C LEU A 83 22.99 -20.68 15.17
N VAL A 84 22.51 -19.63 14.53
CA VAL A 84 22.27 -19.65 13.08
C VAL A 84 23.44 -19.01 12.29
N ALA A 85 24.33 -18.27 12.95
CA ALA A 85 25.50 -17.61 12.33
C ALA A 85 25.14 -16.74 11.11
N ILE A 86 23.95 -16.13 11.12
CA ILE A 86 23.45 -15.23 10.07
C ILE A 86 23.73 -13.76 10.44
N GLU A 87 23.84 -12.91 9.42
CA GLU A 87 23.94 -11.46 9.57
C GLU A 87 22.74 -10.89 10.34
N ARG A 88 23.00 -9.95 11.25
CA ARG A 88 21.99 -9.37 12.14
C ARG A 88 20.76 -8.84 11.38
N ASN A 89 21.00 -8.15 10.26
CA ASN A 89 19.93 -7.55 9.47
C ASN A 89 19.02 -8.62 8.82
N LYS A 90 19.62 -9.69 8.29
CA LYS A 90 18.86 -10.81 7.71
C LYS A 90 18.06 -11.55 8.76
N LEU A 91 18.61 -11.68 9.97
CA LEU A 91 17.90 -12.32 11.08
C LEU A 91 16.69 -11.50 11.53
N ASP A 92 16.86 -10.18 11.66
CA ASP A 92 15.75 -9.26 11.96
C ASP A 92 14.65 -9.35 10.91
N GLU A 93 15.00 -9.25 9.61
CA GLU A 93 14.03 -9.36 8.52
C GLU A 93 13.25 -10.69 8.57
N MET A 94 13.94 -11.80 8.85
CA MET A 94 13.29 -13.10 8.97
C MET A 94 12.37 -13.20 10.19
N ILE A 95 12.78 -12.66 11.34
CA ILE A 95 11.94 -12.65 12.55
C ILE A 95 10.72 -11.78 12.32
N ASP A 96 10.89 -10.59 11.75
CA ASP A 96 9.78 -9.70 11.39
C ASP A 96 8.82 -10.38 10.42
N LEU A 97 9.32 -11.07 9.41
CA LEU A 97 8.48 -11.84 8.47
C LEU A 97 7.72 -12.98 9.15
N LEU A 98 8.38 -13.71 10.06
CA LEU A 98 7.77 -14.80 10.80
C LEU A 98 6.73 -14.31 11.82
N ALA A 99 6.98 -13.16 12.46
CA ALA A 99 6.05 -12.46 13.34
C ALA A 99 4.85 -11.89 12.55
N LEU A 100 5.08 -11.26 11.40
CA LEU A 100 4.03 -10.78 10.49
C LEU A 100 3.14 -11.92 9.98
N ARG A 101 3.69 -13.14 9.82
CA ARG A 101 2.93 -14.34 9.47
C ARG A 101 2.17 -14.94 10.67
N GLY A 102 2.33 -14.39 11.87
CA GLY A 102 1.71 -14.87 13.11
C GLY A 102 2.23 -16.25 13.54
N ARG A 103 3.41 -16.66 13.06
CA ARG A 103 4.00 -17.96 13.43
C ARG A 103 4.83 -17.89 14.70
N ILE A 104 5.29 -16.71 15.07
CA ILE A 104 5.99 -16.46 16.33
C ILE A 104 5.16 -15.45 17.11
N LYS A 105 5.04 -15.67 18.42
CA LYS A 105 4.63 -14.62 19.35
C LYS A 105 5.90 -13.91 19.80
N VAL A 106 6.03 -12.64 19.40
CA VAL A 106 7.08 -11.73 19.87
C VAL A 106 6.57 -10.99 21.10
#